data_AF-A0A392MIY0-F1
#
_entry.id   AF-A0A392MIY0-F1
#
_cell.length_a   1.000
_cell.length_b   1.000
_cell.length_c   1.000
_cell.angle_alpha   90.00
_cell.angle_beta   90.00
_cell.angle_gamma   90.00
#
_symmetry.space_group_name_H-M   'P 1'
#
loop_
_entity.id
_entity.type
_entity.pdbx_description
1 polymer ?
#
loop_
_entity_poly.entity_id
_entity_poly.type
_entity_poly.pdbx_seq_one_letter_code
_entity_poly.pdbx_strand_id
1 'polypeptide(L)'
;MLSKGQGTTMGTYGQLIRALDMDHRVGEAQKFWEMKIGTDLHSVPWQLCHLMISVYYRNNMLEDLVKLFKGLESFDRKPRDKLIIQKVANAYEILGLVEEKERIMEKYSHLLEEGPRPTRKGGRKSSATKKKVQPNESRKDSEEK
;
A
#
# COMPACT_ATOMS: atom_id res chain seq x y z
N MET A 1 7.16 -14.19 -21.90
CA MET A 1 8.10 -14.16 -20.75
C MET A 1 8.30 -12.72 -20.34
N LEU A 2 8.38 -12.44 -19.04
CA LEU A 2 8.62 -11.08 -18.55
C LEU A 2 10.09 -10.70 -18.74
N SER A 3 10.39 -9.48 -19.19
CA SER A 3 11.74 -8.95 -19.32
C SER A 3 12.34 -8.59 -17.96
N LYS A 4 13.68 -8.48 -17.90
CA LYS A 4 14.40 -8.06 -16.69
C LYS A 4 13.88 -6.69 -16.22
N GLY A 5 13.41 -6.62 -14.97
CA GLY A 5 12.83 -5.41 -14.38
C GLY A 5 11.30 -5.33 -14.43
N GLN A 6 10.61 -6.23 -15.14
CA GLN A 6 9.16 -6.29 -15.03
C GLN A 6 8.75 -6.87 -13.67
N GLY A 7 7.83 -6.17 -12.99
CA GLY A 7 7.36 -6.55 -11.66
C GLY A 7 8.18 -5.98 -10.49
N THR A 8 9.17 -5.13 -10.73
CA THR A 8 9.95 -4.45 -9.66
C THR A 8 9.31 -3.16 -9.15
N THR A 9 7.99 -3.01 -9.32
CA THR A 9 7.27 -1.82 -8.87
C THR A 9 6.73 -2.02 -7.46
N MET A 10 6.64 -0.95 -6.67
CA MET A 10 6.05 -1.00 -5.33
C MET A 10 4.60 -1.52 -5.33
N GLY A 11 3.86 -1.29 -6.42
CA GLY A 11 2.52 -1.85 -6.61
C GLY A 11 2.52 -3.37 -6.72
N THR A 12 3.41 -3.93 -7.55
CA THR A 12 3.58 -5.39 -7.68
C THR A 12 4.04 -6.01 -6.37
N TYR A 13 4.96 -5.37 -5.66
CA TYR A 13 5.42 -5.82 -4.35
C TYR A 13 4.28 -5.87 -3.32
N GLY A 14 3.42 -4.84 -3.31
CA GLY A 14 2.23 -4.84 -2.45
C GLY A 14 1.23 -5.94 -2.80
N GLN A 15 1.09 -6.30 -4.08
CA GLN A 15 0.25 -7.44 -4.49
C GLN A 15 0.84 -8.77 -4.02
N LEU A 16 2.16 -8.95 -4.14
CA LEU A 16 2.85 -10.14 -3.66
C LEU A 16 2.68 -10.33 -2.16
N ILE A 17 2.89 -9.27 -1.36
CA ILE A 17 2.69 -9.32 0.10
C ILE A 17 1.25 -9.71 0.44
N ARG A 18 0.24 -9.14 -0.25
CA ARG A 18 -1.17 -9.52 -0.03
C ARG A 18 -1.44 -10.98 -0.37
N ALA A 19 -0.90 -11.48 -1.47
CA ALA A 19 -1.06 -12.87 -1.85
C ALA A 19 -0.45 -13.80 -0.80
N LEU A 20 0.78 -13.52 -0.35
CA LEU A 20 1.44 -14.29 0.70
C LEU A 20 0.69 -14.25 2.03
N ASP A 21 0.15 -13.09 2.43
CA ASP A 21 -0.69 -12.94 3.62
C ASP A 21 -1.99 -13.76 3.51
N MET A 22 -2.68 -13.69 2.37
CA MET A 22 -3.91 -14.46 2.12
C MET A 22 -3.65 -15.98 2.08
N ASP A 23 -2.48 -16.40 1.63
CA ASP A 23 -2.05 -17.81 1.60
C ASP A 23 -1.48 -18.28 2.95
N HIS A 24 -1.60 -17.49 4.02
CA HIS A 24 -1.03 -17.77 5.35
C HIS A 24 0.50 -17.97 5.36
N ARG A 25 1.20 -17.42 4.36
CA ARG A 25 2.66 -17.47 4.20
C ARG A 25 3.32 -16.18 4.67
N VAL A 26 2.92 -15.73 5.87
CA VAL A 26 3.35 -14.42 6.40
C VAL A 26 4.86 -14.33 6.63
N GLY A 27 5.53 -15.43 6.99
CA GLY A 27 7.00 -15.45 7.13
C GLY A 27 7.73 -15.14 5.82
N GLU A 28 7.18 -15.59 4.68
CA GLU A 28 7.73 -15.22 3.36
C GLU A 28 7.46 -13.77 3.01
N ALA A 29 6.28 -13.25 3.39
CA ALA A 29 5.96 -11.83 3.23
C ALA A 29 6.91 -10.94 4.03
N GLN A 30 7.21 -11.31 5.29
CA GLN A 30 8.18 -10.62 6.13
C GLN A 30 9.59 -10.68 5.52
N LYS A 31 10.07 -11.86 5.15
CA LYS A 31 11.41 -12.01 4.54
C LYS A 31 11.52 -11.17 3.27
N PHE A 32 10.50 -11.19 2.42
CA PHE A 32 10.44 -10.35 1.24
C PHE A 32 10.46 -8.86 1.58
N TRP A 33 9.67 -8.44 2.58
CA TRP A 33 9.65 -7.07 3.08
C TRP A 33 11.05 -6.63 3.51
N GLU A 34 11.72 -7.37 4.37
CA GLU A 34 13.05 -7.05 4.89
C GLU A 34 14.10 -6.96 3.77
N MET A 35 14.03 -7.86 2.78
CA MET A 35 15.01 -7.90 1.69
C MET A 35 14.80 -6.85 0.61
N LYS A 36 13.55 -6.45 0.32
CA LYS A 36 13.22 -5.64 -0.88
C LYS A 36 12.67 -4.25 -0.58
N ILE A 37 12.13 -4.03 0.61
CA ILE A 37 11.36 -2.81 0.93
C ILE A 37 11.88 -2.15 2.21
N GLY A 38 11.96 -2.92 3.30
CA GLY A 38 12.23 -2.42 4.66
C GLY A 38 13.62 -1.84 4.87
N THR A 39 14.55 -1.96 3.90
CA THR A 39 15.90 -1.40 3.97
C THR A 39 15.92 0.13 3.91
N ASP A 40 14.95 0.75 3.24
CA ASP A 40 14.84 2.21 3.13
C ASP A 40 13.39 2.64 3.35
N LEU A 41 12.95 2.66 4.61
CA LEU A 41 11.60 3.09 4.97
C LEU A 41 11.30 4.54 4.58
N HIS A 42 12.30 5.40 4.30
CA HIS A 42 12.05 6.77 3.90
C HIS A 42 11.41 6.86 2.50
N SER A 43 11.84 6.00 1.57
CA SER A 43 11.30 5.98 0.19
C SER A 43 10.03 5.13 0.02
N VAL A 44 9.66 4.32 1.01
CA VAL A 44 8.51 3.41 0.89
C VAL A 44 7.18 4.18 0.93
N PRO A 45 6.30 4.03 -0.08
CA PRO A 45 4.98 4.64 -0.09
C PRO A 45 4.16 4.25 1.14
N TRP A 46 3.44 5.20 1.72
CA TRP A 46 2.74 4.99 3.00
C TRP A 46 1.69 3.87 2.91
N GLN A 47 1.07 3.71 1.75
CA GLN A 47 0.11 2.65 1.46
C GLN A 47 0.72 1.25 1.63
N LEU A 48 2.01 1.10 1.32
CA LEU A 48 2.71 -0.17 1.42
C LEU A 48 3.09 -0.48 2.88
N CYS A 49 3.50 0.53 3.67
CA CYS A 49 3.70 0.30 5.10
C CYS A 49 2.36 0.06 5.83
N HIS A 50 1.26 0.72 5.44
CA HIS A 50 -0.07 0.44 6.01
C HIS A 50 -0.45 -1.02 5.74
N LEU A 51 -0.22 -1.50 4.52
CA LEU A 51 -0.39 -2.92 4.21
C LEU A 51 0.41 -3.78 5.20
N MET A 52 1.70 -3.54 5.36
CA MET A 52 2.54 -4.38 6.22
C MET A 52 2.14 -4.31 7.70
N ILE A 53 1.80 -3.13 8.24
CA ILE A 53 1.25 -3.00 9.60
C ILE A 53 -0.03 -3.84 9.75
N SER A 54 -0.89 -3.86 8.74
CA SER A 54 -2.12 -4.66 8.76
C SER A 54 -1.89 -6.16 8.63
N VAL A 55 -0.86 -6.57 7.89
CA VAL A 55 -0.41 -7.97 7.79
C VAL A 55 0.12 -8.42 9.15
N TYR A 56 1.06 -7.68 9.74
CA TYR A 56 1.62 -8.02 11.04
C TYR A 56 0.56 -8.09 12.14
N TYR A 57 -0.33 -7.10 12.20
CA TYR A 57 -1.38 -7.06 13.20
C TYR A 57 -2.31 -8.29 13.14
N ARG A 58 -2.78 -8.67 11.95
CA ARG A 58 -3.71 -9.80 11.79
C ARG A 58 -3.07 -11.15 12.02
N ASN A 59 -1.75 -11.26 11.82
CA ASN A 59 -0.99 -12.49 12.03
C ASN A 59 -0.29 -12.53 13.40
N ASN A 60 -0.66 -11.63 14.32
CA ASN A 60 -0.09 -11.53 15.68
C ASN A 60 1.44 -11.36 15.72
N MET A 61 2.01 -10.69 14.72
CA MET A 61 3.44 -10.37 14.64
C MET A 61 3.71 -8.99 15.23
N LEU A 62 3.42 -8.84 16.52
CA LEU A 62 3.31 -7.54 17.17
C LEU A 62 4.67 -6.87 17.37
N GLU A 63 5.74 -7.63 17.59
CA GLU A 63 7.10 -7.11 17.71
C GLU A 63 7.56 -6.47 16.40
N ASP A 64 7.32 -7.14 15.27
CA ASP A 64 7.66 -6.63 13.94
C ASP A 64 6.82 -5.41 13.56
N LEU A 65 5.55 -5.38 13.99
CA LEU A 65 4.68 -4.22 13.85
C LEU A 65 5.26 -3.01 14.58
N VAL A 66 5.61 -3.18 15.86
CA VAL A 66 6.18 -2.11 16.69
C VAL A 66 7.52 -1.65 16.12
N LYS A 67 8.39 -2.58 15.70
CA LYS A 67 9.67 -2.26 15.06
C LYS A 67 9.49 -1.44 13.79
N LEU A 68 8.56 -1.86 12.93
CA LEU A 68 8.22 -1.13 11.71
C LEU A 68 7.74 0.29 12.05
N PHE A 69 6.82 0.43 13.00
CA PHE A 69 6.28 1.74 13.38
C PHE A 69 7.34 2.67 13.96
N LYS A 70 8.20 2.17 14.86
CA LYS A 70 9.33 2.94 15.40
C LYS A 70 10.28 3.42 14.30
N GLY A 71 10.58 2.57 13.33
CA GLY A 71 11.38 2.94 12.16
C GLY A 71 10.70 4.00 11.29
N LEU A 72 9.37 4.06 11.24
CA LEU A 72 8.65 5.11 10.52
C LEU A 72 8.62 6.43 11.29
N GLU A 73 8.46 6.35 12.62
CA GLU A 73 8.55 7.53 13.51
C GLU A 73 9.94 8.16 13.50
N SER A 74 11.03 7.38 13.40
CA SER A 74 12.39 7.92 13.34
C SER A 74 12.68 8.74 12.08
N PHE A 75 11.86 8.60 11.03
CA PHE A 75 11.91 9.43 9.83
C PHE A 75 10.88 10.58 9.86
N ASP A 76 10.32 10.89 11.03
CA ASP A 76 9.25 11.88 11.24
C ASP A 76 8.03 11.67 10.33
N ARG A 77 7.81 10.43 9.87
CA ARG A 77 6.69 10.10 8.99
C ARG A 77 5.41 10.02 9.81
N LYS A 78 4.57 11.05 9.69
CA LYS A 78 3.25 11.08 10.34
C LYS A 78 2.29 10.05 9.73
N PRO A 79 1.67 9.17 10.52
CA PRO A 79 0.61 8.28 10.06
C PRO A 79 -0.55 9.08 9.47
N ARG A 80 -1.14 8.58 8.38
CA ARG A 80 -2.24 9.28 7.69
C ARG A 80 -3.63 8.92 8.21
N ASP A 81 -3.73 7.79 8.91
CA ASP A 81 -5.00 7.12 9.24
C ASP A 81 -5.04 6.75 10.73
N LYS A 82 -6.17 7.04 11.38
CA LYS A 82 -6.51 6.68 12.75
C LYS A 82 -6.42 5.18 12.99
N LEU A 83 -6.79 4.35 12.00
CA LEU A 83 -6.76 2.91 12.13
C LEU A 83 -5.34 2.35 12.36
N ILE A 84 -4.33 3.02 11.80
CA ILE A 84 -2.93 2.64 12.04
C ILE A 84 -2.54 2.90 13.49
N ILE A 85 -2.88 4.09 14.00
CA ILE A 85 -2.59 4.46 15.39
C ILE A 85 -3.25 3.47 16.35
N GLN A 86 -4.51 3.09 16.10
CA GLN A 86 -5.22 2.11 16.93
C GLN A 86 -4.58 0.73 16.92
N LYS A 87 -4.18 0.22 15.75
CA LYS A 87 -3.49 -1.09 15.65
C LYS A 87 -2.16 -1.08 16.40
N VAL A 88 -1.41 0.01 16.27
CA VAL A 88 -0.12 0.19 16.94
C VAL A 88 -0.30 0.31 18.44
N ALA A 89 -1.24 1.13 18.91
CA ALA A 89 -1.60 1.26 20.32
C ALA A 89 -2.00 -0.08 20.94
N ASN A 90 -2.80 -0.87 20.23
CA ASN A 90 -3.18 -2.21 20.69
C ASN A 90 -1.98 -3.18 20.68
N ALA A 91 -1.11 -3.12 19.68
CA ALA A 91 0.12 -3.92 19.68
C ALA A 91 1.00 -3.61 20.90
N TYR A 92 1.15 -2.33 21.25
CA TYR A 92 1.86 -1.94 22.48
C TYR A 92 1.17 -2.48 23.74
N GLU A 93 -0.17 -2.41 23.81
CA GLU A 93 -0.93 -2.96 24.94
C GLU A 93 -0.73 -4.46 25.13
N ILE A 94 -0.86 -5.23 24.05
CA ILE A 94 -0.71 -6.69 24.08
C ILE A 94 0.74 -7.09 24.45
N LEU A 95 1.73 -6.30 24.02
CA LEU A 95 3.13 -6.50 24.40
C LEU A 95 3.45 -5.98 25.82
N GLY A 96 2.49 -5.42 26.55
CA GLY A 96 2.67 -4.88 27.90
C GLY A 96 3.39 -3.52 27.97
N LEU A 97 3.53 -2.85 26.82
CA LEU A 97 4.22 -1.56 26.67
C LEU A 97 3.24 -0.38 26.81
N VAL A 98 2.62 -0.26 27.99
CA VAL A 98 1.53 0.70 28.24
C VAL A 98 2.00 2.16 28.09
N GLU A 99 3.21 2.49 28.53
CA GLU A 99 3.78 3.84 28.39
C GLU A 99 3.91 4.28 26.92
N GLU A 100 4.29 3.34 26.05
CA GLU A 100 4.44 3.59 24.61
C GLU A 100 3.08 3.82 23.94
N LYS A 101 2.05 3.08 24.37
CA LYS A 101 0.67 3.27 23.96
C LYS A 101 0.20 4.68 24.31
N GLU A 102 0.36 5.10 25.56
CA GLU A 102 -0.07 6.41 26.02
C GLU A 102 0.62 7.54 25.24
N ARG A 103 1.95 7.45 25.06
CA ARG A 103 2.70 8.43 24.26
C ARG A 103 2.13 8.58 22.84
N ILE A 104 1.82 7.47 22.19
CA ILE A 104 1.30 7.50 20.81
C ILE A 104 -0.11 8.06 20.76
N MET A 105 -0.96 7.68 21.71
CA MET A 105 -2.33 8.19 21.79
C MET A 105 -2.35 9.70 22.03
N GLU A 106 -1.46 10.22 22.86
CA GLU A 106 -1.30 11.65 23.10
C GLU A 106 -0.74 12.38 21.88
N LYS A 107 0.38 11.89 21.32
CA LYS A 107 1.06 12.49 20.15
C LYS A 107 0.15 12.59 18.92
N TYR A 108 -0.71 11.60 18.70
CA TYR A 108 -1.59 11.52 17.55
C TYR A 108 -3.07 11.78 17.86
N SER A 109 -3.38 12.30 19.05
CA SER A 109 -4.74 12.70 19.48
C SER A 109 -5.49 13.50 18.42
N HIS A 110 -4.84 14.51 17.83
CA HIS A 110 -5.38 15.32 16.73
C HIS A 110 -5.86 14.50 15.50
N LEU A 111 -5.20 13.38 15.17
CA LEU A 111 -5.64 12.49 14.08
C LEU A 111 -6.82 11.61 14.48
N LEU A 112 -7.05 11.42 15.78
CA LEU A 112 -8.18 10.67 16.31
C LEU A 112 -9.46 11.52 16.36
N GLU A 113 -9.30 12.83 16.54
CA GLU A 113 -10.35 13.86 16.63
C GLU A 113 -10.78 14.41 15.27
N GLU A 114 -9.85 14.52 14.30
CA GLU A 114 -10.20 14.90 12.94
C GLU A 114 -11.16 13.86 12.33
N GLY A 115 -12.43 14.26 12.16
CA GLY A 115 -13.42 13.53 11.36
C GLY A 115 -12.90 13.25 9.95
N PRO A 116 -13.51 12.30 9.22
CA PRO A 116 -12.97 11.78 7.98
C PRO A 116 -12.68 12.91 6.98
N ARG A 117 -11.40 13.14 6.68
CA ARG A 117 -10.97 14.06 5.63
C ARG A 117 -11.60 13.63 4.31
N PRO A 118 -12.26 14.53 3.55
CA PRO A 118 -12.93 14.14 2.31
C PRO A 118 -11.91 13.54 1.36
N THR A 119 -12.08 12.25 1.04
CA THR A 119 -11.29 11.60 0.00
C THR A 119 -11.55 12.36 -1.29
N ARG A 120 -10.57 13.09 -1.80
CA ARG A 120 -10.59 13.58 -3.19
C ARG A 120 -10.63 12.34 -4.08
N LYS A 121 -11.83 11.91 -4.46
CA LYS A 121 -12.06 10.99 -5.59
C LYS A 121 -11.46 11.68 -6.81
N GLY A 122 -10.19 11.39 -7.10
CA GLY A 122 -9.59 11.70 -8.38
C GLY A 122 -10.35 10.93 -9.44
N GLY A 123 -11.35 11.58 -10.05
CA GLY A 123 -12.05 11.04 -11.19
C GLY A 123 -11.03 10.77 -12.29
N ARG A 124 -10.75 9.49 -12.57
CA ARG A 124 -10.18 9.09 -13.84
C ARG A 124 -11.20 9.51 -14.91
N LYS A 125 -10.99 10.68 -15.53
CA LYS A 125 -11.59 10.96 -16.83
C LYS A 125 -10.93 9.99 -17.81
N SER A 126 -11.62 8.90 -18.11
CA SER A 126 -11.32 8.09 -19.28
C SER A 126 -11.52 8.98 -20.51
N SER A 127 -10.42 9.40 -21.12
CA SER A 127 -10.45 10.02 -22.44
C SER A 127 -10.98 8.98 -23.43
N ALA A 128 -12.22 9.14 -23.86
CA ALA A 128 -12.80 8.36 -24.94
C ALA A 128 -11.98 8.65 -26.21
N THR A 129 -11.09 7.72 -26.57
CA THR A 129 -10.42 7.72 -27.86
C THR A 129 -11.49 7.51 -28.93
N LYS A 130 -11.91 8.58 -29.61
CA LYS A 130 -12.72 8.49 -30.83
C LYS A 130 -11.91 7.70 -31.87
N LYS A 131 -12.22 6.42 -32.06
CA LYS A 131 -11.85 5.67 -33.27
C LYS A 131 -12.47 6.40 -34.46
N LYS A 132 -11.65 7.10 -35.25
CA LYS A 132 -12.03 7.44 -36.63
C LYS A 132 -11.99 6.14 -37.43
N VAL A 133 -13.17 5.60 -37.73
CA VAL A 133 -13.37 4.57 -38.73
C VAL A 133 -13.02 5.21 -40.09
N GLN A 134 -12.01 4.67 -40.77
CA GLN A 134 -11.79 4.95 -42.19
C GLN A 134 -12.78 4.10 -42.98
N PRO A 135 -13.58 4.67 -43.90
CA PRO A 135 -14.26 3.87 -44.91
C PRO A 135 -13.24 3.51 -45.99
N ASN A 136 -12.92 2.22 -46.10
CA ASN A 136 -12.31 1.66 -47.29
C ASN A 136 -13.40 0.87 -48.03
N GLU A 137 -13.92 1.44 -49.11
CA GLU A 137 -14.75 0.81 -50.13
C GLU A 137 -14.42 1.54 -51.43
N SER A 138 -14.23 0.93 -52.59
CA SER A 138 -13.90 -0.43 -53.00
C SER A 138 -13.73 -0.30 -54.51
N ARG A 139 -12.77 -1.03 -55.07
CA ARG A 139 -12.57 -1.16 -56.51
C ARG A 139 -13.89 -1.51 -57.20
N LYS A 140 -14.23 -0.79 -58.27
CA LYS A 140 -15.08 -1.30 -59.34
C LYS A 140 -14.23 -1.35 -60.60
N ASP A 141 -13.71 -2.54 -60.89
CA ASP A 141 -13.55 -2.98 -62.26
C ASP A 141 -14.94 -3.32 -62.80
N SER A 142 -15.27 -2.82 -64.00
CA SER A 142 -16.09 -3.48 -65.03
C SER A 142 -16.31 -2.52 -66.22
N GLU A 143 -15.57 -2.80 -67.29
CA GLU A 143 -15.93 -2.85 -68.72
C GLU A 143 -16.91 -1.88 -69.40
N GLU A 144 -16.53 -1.60 -70.66
CA GLU A 144 -17.36 -1.36 -71.86
C GLU A 144 -17.73 0.11 -72.19
N LYS A 145 -16.97 0.75 -73.09
CA LYS A 145 -17.28 0.83 -74.54
C LYS A 145 -16.23 1.65 -75.30
#